data_AF-A0A819NT55-F1
#
_entry.id   AF-A0A819NT55-F1
#
_cell.length_a   1.000
_cell.length_b   1.000
_cell.length_c   1.000
_cell.angle_alpha   90.00
_cell.angle_beta   90.00
_cell.angle_gamma   90.00
#
_symmetry.space_group_name_H-M   'P 1'
#
loop_
_entity.id
_entity.type
_entity.pdbx_description
1 polymer ?
#
loop_
_entity_poly.entity_id
_entity_poly.type
_entity_poly.pdbx_seq_one_letter_code
_entity_poly.pdbx_strand_id
1 'polypeptide(L)'
;SQLDCALDLMRRLPPQQVEKNLSDLIDLVPDLTEELLAAVDQPLKVVRDRAVGKDYLLCDYNRDGDSYRSPWTNTYTPPFDGLFL
;
A
#
# COMPACT_ATOMS: atom_id res chain seq x y z
N SER A 1 -20.92 -2.53 -9.98
CA SER A 1 -20.26 -1.20 -10.07
C SER A 1 -18.89 -1.38 -10.72
N GLN A 2 -18.18 -0.30 -11.06
CA GLN A 2 -16.78 -0.42 -11.51
C GLN A 2 -15.91 -1.09 -10.44
N LEU A 3 -16.12 -0.75 -9.17
CA LEU A 3 -15.47 -1.42 -8.03
C LEU A 3 -15.74 -2.93 -8.02
N ASP A 4 -16.99 -3.38 -8.19
CA ASP A 4 -17.30 -4.82 -8.19
C ASP A 4 -16.54 -5.57 -9.29
N CYS A 5 -16.42 -4.97 -10.48
CA CYS A 5 -15.67 -5.54 -11.60
C CYS A 5 -14.16 -5.56 -11.31
N ALA A 6 -13.63 -4.50 -10.71
CA ALA A 6 -12.23 -4.39 -10.33
C ALA A 6 -11.85 -5.45 -9.27
N LEU A 7 -12.70 -5.64 -8.25
CA LEU A 7 -12.52 -6.68 -7.23
C LEU A 7 -12.69 -8.10 -7.80
N ASP A 8 -13.63 -8.32 -8.72
CA ASP A 8 -13.74 -9.60 -9.42
C ASP A 8 -12.48 -9.91 -10.25
N LEU A 9 -11.88 -8.91 -10.89
CA LEU A 9 -10.63 -9.08 -11.62
C LEU A 9 -9.49 -9.50 -10.69
N MET A 10 -9.35 -8.85 -9.52
CA MET A 10 -8.33 -9.21 -8.53
C MET A 10 -8.49 -10.62 -7.96
N ARG A 11 -9.70 -11.19 -7.97
CA ARG A 11 -9.94 -12.60 -7.60
C ARG A 11 -9.56 -13.61 -8.69
N ARG A 12 -9.36 -13.17 -9.93
CA ARG A 12 -9.10 -14.04 -11.10
C ARG A 12 -7.68 -13.94 -11.62
N LEU A 13 -7.02 -12.79 -11.46
CA LEU A 13 -5.64 -12.61 -11.88
C LEU A 13 -4.67 -13.46 -11.04
N PRO A 14 -3.49 -13.82 -11.57
CA PRO A 14 -2.51 -14.60 -10.83
C PRO A 14 -2.12 -13.91 -9.51
N PRO A 15 -2.34 -14.54 -8.34
CA PRO A 15 -2.12 -13.91 -7.04
C PRO A 15 -0.63 -13.60 -6.76
N GLN A 16 0.29 -14.27 -7.45
CA GLN A 16 1.74 -13.99 -7.37
C GLN A 16 2.09 -12.58 -7.90
N GLN A 17 1.19 -11.97 -8.67
CA GLN A 17 1.37 -10.65 -9.26
C GLN A 17 0.47 -9.60 -8.59
N VAL A 18 -0.10 -9.86 -7.42
CA VAL A 18 -1.10 -8.99 -6.77
C VAL A 18 -0.67 -7.52 -6.67
N GLU A 19 0.60 -7.25 -6.33
CA GLU A 19 1.12 -5.87 -6.24
C GLU A 19 1.10 -5.17 -7.61
N LYS A 20 1.54 -5.87 -8.65
CA LYS A 20 1.54 -5.36 -10.02
C LYS A 20 0.11 -5.18 -10.53
N ASN A 21 -0.75 -6.19 -10.31
CA ASN A 21 -2.15 -6.17 -10.73
C ASN A 21 -2.89 -4.99 -10.11
N LEU A 22 -2.69 -4.73 -8.81
CA LEU A 22 -3.29 -3.61 -8.12
C LEU A 22 -2.78 -2.27 -8.66
N SER A 23 -1.47 -2.14 -8.89
CA SER A 23 -0.88 -0.94 -9.50
C SER A 23 -1.45 -0.68 -10.89
N ASP A 24 -1.50 -1.69 -11.76
CA ASP A 24 -2.06 -1.57 -13.11
C ASP A 24 -3.56 -1.19 -13.07
N LEU A 25 -4.30 -1.68 -12.06
CA LEU A 25 -5.73 -1.38 -11.89
C LEU A 25 -5.96 0.07 -11.45
N ILE A 26 -5.11 0.57 -10.56
CA ILE A 26 -5.10 1.97 -10.12
C ILE A 26 -4.76 2.88 -11.30
N ASP A 27 -3.78 2.53 -12.12
CA ASP A 27 -3.43 3.30 -13.33
C ASP A 27 -4.58 3.31 -14.34
N LEU A 28 -5.34 2.21 -14.45
CA LEU A 28 -6.48 2.08 -15.35
C LEU A 28 -7.71 2.86 -14.87
N VAL A 29 -7.97 2.89 -13.57
CA VAL A 29 -9.15 3.51 -12.96
C VAL A 29 -8.75 4.29 -11.69
N PRO A 30 -8.08 5.45 -11.84
CA PRO A 30 -7.49 6.18 -10.72
C PRO A 30 -8.53 6.68 -9.71
N ASP A 31 -9.78 6.89 -10.14
CA ASP A 31 -10.89 7.30 -9.27
C ASP A 31 -11.20 6.29 -8.16
N LEU A 32 -10.81 5.02 -8.33
CA LEU A 32 -11.04 3.95 -7.36
C LEU A 32 -9.84 3.68 -6.43
N THR A 33 -8.79 4.51 -6.47
CA THR A 33 -7.54 4.25 -5.74
C THR A 33 -7.75 3.96 -4.26
N GLU A 34 -8.50 4.80 -3.54
CA GLU A 34 -8.76 4.63 -2.11
C GLU A 34 -9.58 3.36 -1.82
N GLU A 35 -10.62 3.10 -2.61
CA GLU A 35 -11.47 1.92 -2.46
C GLU A 35 -10.69 0.61 -2.74
N LEU A 36 -9.81 0.63 -3.73
CA LEU A 36 -9.00 -0.54 -4.11
C LEU A 36 -7.90 -0.83 -3.09
N LEU A 37 -7.19 0.20 -2.62
CA LEU A 37 -6.16 0.04 -1.58
C LEU A 37 -6.76 -0.46 -0.26
N ALA A 38 -7.98 -0.01 0.08
CA ALA A 38 -8.68 -0.45 1.28
C ALA A 38 -9.26 -1.88 1.17
N ALA A 39 -9.62 -2.33 -0.03
CA ALA A 39 -10.34 -3.59 -0.24
C ALA A 39 -9.45 -4.76 -0.72
N VAL A 40 -8.24 -4.50 -1.20
CA VAL A 40 -7.34 -5.51 -1.76
C VAL A 40 -6.15 -5.76 -0.86
N ASP A 41 -6.13 -6.93 -0.22
CA ASP A 41 -5.00 -7.37 0.59
C ASP A 41 -3.72 -7.53 -0.24
N GLN A 42 -2.62 -6.97 0.28
CA GLN A 42 -1.28 -7.13 -0.28
C GLN A 42 -0.40 -7.95 0.68
N PRO A 43 0.57 -8.71 0.17
CA PRO A 43 1.55 -9.40 1.01
C PRO A 43 2.26 -8.41 1.93
N LEU A 44 2.27 -8.69 3.24
CA LEU A 44 2.94 -7.84 4.20
C LEU A 44 4.45 -7.88 3.96
N LYS A 45 5.05 -6.71 3.77
CA LYS A 45 6.51 -6.56 3.67
C LYS A 45 7.07 -6.27 5.05
N VAL A 46 8.19 -6.90 5.38
CA VAL A 46 8.96 -6.60 6.59
C VAL A 46 10.09 -5.66 6.21
N VAL A 47 10.22 -4.57 6.94
CA VAL A 47 11.34 -3.64 6.84
C VAL A 47 11.95 -3.40 8.21
N ARG A 48 13.22 -3.00 8.23
CA ARG A 48 13.95 -2.70 9.47
C ARG A 48 14.00 -1.20 9.71
N ASP A 49 13.49 -0.78 10.86
CA ASP A 49 13.77 0.54 11.40
C ASP A 49 15.25 0.63 11.75
N ARG A 50 15.98 1.51 11.04
CA ARG A 50 17.43 1.64 11.19
C ARG A 50 17.85 2.36 12.47
N ALA A 51 16.98 3.16 13.08
CA ALA A 51 17.32 3.90 14.29
C ALA A 51 17.29 3.00 15.53
N VAL A 52 16.33 2.08 15.61
CA VAL A 52 16.19 1.16 16.75
C VAL A 52 16.59 -0.29 16.44
N GLY A 53 16.87 -0.62 15.18
CA GLY A 53 17.24 -1.98 14.76
C GLY A 53 16.12 -3.00 14.85
N LYS A 54 14.85 -2.57 14.84
CA LYS A 54 13.67 -3.44 14.97
C LYS A 54 12.90 -3.54 13.66
N ASP A 55 12.35 -4.72 13.41
CA ASP A 55 11.52 -4.95 12.23
C ASP A 55 10.09 -4.44 12.44
N TYR A 56 9.45 -3.99 11.36
CA TYR A 56 8.03 -3.63 11.33
C TYR A 56 7.41 -4.00 9.97
N LEU A 57 6.07 -4.08 9.96
CA LEU A 57 5.29 -4.46 8.80
C LEU A 57 4.83 -3.23 8.01
N LEU A 58 4.85 -3.34 6.69
CA LEU A 58 4.28 -2.36 5.78
C LEU A 58 2.85 -2.76 5.42
N CYS A 59 1.93 -1.81 5.53
CA CYS A 59 0.56 -1.92 5.06
C CYS A 59 0.00 -0.54 4.71
N ASP A 60 -1.23 -0.49 4.20
CA ASP A 60 -1.86 0.77 3.83
C ASP A 60 -2.12 1.67 5.05
N TYR A 61 -2.41 1.07 6.21
CA TYR A 61 -2.68 1.81 7.45
C TYR A 61 -1.48 2.57 8.03
N ASN A 62 -0.25 2.22 7.63
CA ASN A 62 0.94 2.99 8.00
C ASN A 62 1.62 3.64 6.79
N ARG A 63 0.94 3.73 5.64
CA ARG A 63 1.41 4.36 4.41
C ARG A 63 0.95 5.82 4.33
N ASP A 64 1.81 6.68 3.82
CA ASP A 64 1.46 8.02 3.33
C ASP A 64 2.30 8.29 2.07
N GLY A 65 1.63 8.48 0.92
CA GLY A 65 2.28 8.47 -0.40
C GLY A 65 3.09 7.20 -0.60
N ASP A 66 4.41 7.33 -0.77
CA ASP A 66 5.36 6.20 -0.91
C ASP A 66 6.16 5.91 0.37
N SER A 67 5.76 6.53 1.49
CA SER A 67 6.47 6.42 2.76
C SER A 67 5.68 5.62 3.79
N TYR A 68 6.39 4.90 4.67
CA TYR A 68 5.77 4.09 5.71
C TYR A 68 6.25 4.48 7.10
N ARG A 69 5.30 4.60 8.03
CA ARG A 69 5.56 5.01 9.42
C ARG A 69 5.96 3.83 10.30
N SER A 70 7.14 3.93 10.91
CA SER A 70 7.59 2.96 11.91
C SER A 70 6.81 3.12 13.21
N PRO A 71 6.32 2.01 13.82
CA PRO A 71 5.69 2.06 15.15
C PRO A 71 6.69 2.29 16.29
N TRP A 72 8.00 2.16 16.02
CA TRP A 72 9.03 2.26 17.05
C TRP A 72 9.54 3.69 17.23
N THR A 73 9.77 4.40 16.12
CA THR A 73 10.28 5.78 16.12
C THR A 73 9.21 6.81 15.78
N ASN A 74 8.04 6.37 15.30
CA ASN A 74 6.98 7.22 14.78
C ASN A 74 7.44 8.12 13.60
N THR A 75 8.42 7.65 12.82
CA THR A 75 8.96 8.36 11.65
C THR A 75 8.64 7.64 10.34
N TYR A 76 8.41 8.40 9.28
CA TYR A 76 8.23 7.86 7.92
C TYR A 76 9.56 7.50 7.25
N THR A 77 9.56 6.45 6.44
CA THR A 77 10.67 6.09 5.56
C THR A 77 10.15 5.71 4.16
N PRO A 78 10.63 6.36 3.07
CA PRO A 78 11.54 7.51 3.05
C PRO A 78 11.05 8.70 3.89
N PRO A 79 11.93 9.64 4.29
CA PRO A 79 11.49 10.83 5.01
C PRO A 79 10.44 11.57 4.18
N PHE A 80 9.27 11.73 4.78
CA PHE A 80 8.16 12.48 4.21
C PHE A 80 8.05 13.78 5.01
N ASP A 81 8.55 14.88 4.43
CA ASP A 81 8.08 16.21 4.81
C ASP A 81 6.71 16.31 4.18
N GLY A 82 5.64 16.06 4.96
CA GLY A 82 4.28 16.17 4.45
C GLY A 82 4.14 17.43 3.61
N LEU A 83 3.64 17.28 2.39
CA LEU A 83 3.24 18.42 1.58
C LEU A 83 2.36 19.30 2.46
N PHE A 84 2.87 20.51 2.67
CA PHE A 84 2.25 21.65 3.33
C PHE A 84 0.73 21.53 3.44
N LEU A 85 0.22 21.50 4.68
CA LEU A 85 -0.91 22.36 4.98
C LEU A 85 -0.44 23.81 4.91
#